data_AF-A0A8X6Q3Q6-F1
#
_entry.id   AF-A0A8X6Q3Q6-F1
#
_cell.length_a   1.000
_cell.length_b   1.000
_cell.length_c   1.000
_cell.angle_alpha   90.00
_cell.angle_beta   90.00
_cell.angle_gamma   90.00
#
_symmetry.space_group_name_H-M   'P 1'
#
loop_
_entity.id
_entity.type
_entity.pdbx_description
1 polymer ?
#
loop_
_entity_poly.entity_id
_entity_poly.type
_entity_poly.pdbx_seq_one_letter_code
_entity_poly.pdbx_strand_id
1 'polypeptide(L)'
;SGDQYPIGDLSGKFGLLDASPLMNLHLGIHVDFNLPLFGTNSVIGRSIVITNTEGDPWICANIGYPGPTRMAVASFVFPLAGEVVFRQDAKNPYGDTTIFGEFYYIDGSVNDTMEHR
;
A
#
# COMPACT_ATOMS: atom_id res chain seq x y z
N SER A 1 -3.15 -21.00 11.00
CA SER A 1 -4.40 -20.29 11.31
C SER A 1 -4.34 -18.81 10.94
N GLY A 2 -3.58 -18.40 9.91
CA GLY A 2 -3.47 -17.00 9.47
C GLY A 2 -4.62 -16.51 8.57
N ASP A 3 -5.52 -17.41 8.19
CA ASP A 3 -6.66 -17.14 7.31
C ASP A 3 -7.89 -16.60 8.06
N GLN A 4 -7.79 -16.52 9.40
CA GLN A 4 -8.86 -16.01 10.27
C GLN A 4 -8.88 -14.48 10.36
N TYR A 5 -7.84 -13.81 9.87
CA TYR A 5 -7.69 -12.35 9.88
C TYR A 5 -7.55 -11.80 8.46
N PRO A 6 -7.94 -10.54 8.22
CA PRO A 6 -7.65 -9.86 6.96
C PRO A 6 -6.16 -9.92 6.61
N ILE A 7 -5.83 -9.95 5.31
CA ILE A 7 -4.45 -10.07 4.81
C ILE A 7 -3.50 -9.05 5.46
N GLY A 8 -3.91 -7.79 5.56
CA GLY A 8 -3.11 -6.70 6.12
C GLY A 8 -3.18 -6.54 7.64
N ASP A 9 -3.98 -7.32 8.36
CA ASP A 9 -4.13 -7.19 9.82
C ASP A 9 -3.02 -7.93 10.56
N LEU A 10 -1.84 -7.30 10.61
CA LEU A 10 -0.66 -7.88 11.29
C LEU A 10 -0.82 -7.89 12.81
N SER A 11 -1.52 -6.93 13.39
CA SER A 11 -1.73 -6.86 14.83
C SER A 11 -2.69 -7.93 15.34
N GLY A 12 -3.75 -8.26 14.59
CA GLY A 12 -4.61 -9.40 14.90
C GLY A 12 -3.88 -10.74 14.78
N LYS A 13 -2.94 -10.86 13.83
CA LYS A 13 -2.16 -12.09 13.61
C LYS A 13 -1.03 -12.30 14.62
N PHE A 14 -0.31 -11.26 15.00
CA PHE A 14 0.94 -11.36 15.76
C PHE A 14 0.95 -10.59 17.09
N GLY A 15 -0.11 -9.84 17.40
CA GLY A 15 -0.20 -8.99 18.58
C GLY A 15 0.22 -7.54 18.33
N LEU A 16 0.04 -6.71 19.34
CA LEU A 16 0.44 -5.29 19.31
C LEU A 16 1.94 -5.14 19.55
N LEU A 17 2.49 -4.01 19.10
CA LEU A 17 3.86 -3.63 19.39
C LEU A 17 3.99 -3.27 20.89
N ASP A 18 4.44 -4.22 21.71
CA ASP A 18 4.76 -4.04 23.13
C ASP A 18 5.89 -3.00 23.34
N ALA A 19 5.61 -1.98 24.17
CA ALA A 19 6.54 -0.94 24.63
C ALA A 19 7.19 -1.26 25.99
N SER A 20 7.17 -2.53 26.43
CA SER A 20 7.67 -2.96 27.73
C SER A 20 9.13 -2.54 27.93
N PRO A 21 9.47 -1.94 29.09
CA PRO A 21 10.82 -1.47 29.40
C PRO A 21 11.85 -2.61 29.57
N LEU A 22 11.42 -3.88 29.46
CA LEU A 22 12.30 -5.05 29.44
C LEU A 22 12.67 -5.51 28.01
N MET A 23 12.02 -4.96 26.97
CA MET A 23 12.27 -5.31 25.57
C MET A 23 12.82 -4.12 24.80
N ASN A 24 14.09 -3.80 25.08
CA ASN A 24 14.90 -2.81 24.36
C ASN A 24 15.18 -3.21 22.89
N LEU A 25 14.50 -4.24 22.38
CA LEU A 25 14.69 -4.83 21.08
C LEU A 25 13.38 -5.51 20.66
N HIS A 26 12.50 -4.76 20.00
CA HIS A 26 11.29 -5.29 19.39
C HIS A 26 11.64 -6.12 18.12
N LEU A 27 12.45 -7.17 18.28
CA LEU A 27 12.86 -8.09 17.21
C LEU A 27 11.98 -9.34 17.23
N GLY A 28 10.68 -9.14 16.98
CA GLY A 28 9.80 -10.23 16.59
C GLY A 28 9.98 -10.52 15.10
N ILE A 29 10.62 -11.64 14.75
CA ILE A 29 10.60 -12.12 13.37
C ILE A 29 9.33 -12.94 13.20
N HIS A 30 8.40 -12.44 12.40
CA HIS A 30 7.15 -13.11 12.09
C HIS A 30 7.16 -13.58 10.63
N VAL A 31 6.66 -14.80 10.41
CA VAL A 31 6.49 -15.37 9.07
C VAL A 31 4.99 -15.49 8.82
N ASP A 32 4.51 -14.78 7.80
CA ASP A 32 3.11 -14.79 7.37
C ASP A 32 3.00 -15.37 5.95
N PHE A 33 2.35 -16.52 5.81
CA PHE A 33 2.08 -17.13 4.51
C PHE A 33 0.82 -16.54 3.83
N ASN A 34 0.03 -15.74 4.55
CA ASN A 34 -1.17 -15.05 4.07
C ASN A 34 -0.90 -13.54 3.84
N LEU A 35 0.36 -13.17 3.56
CA LEU A 35 0.77 -11.83 3.16
C LEU A 35 1.50 -11.90 1.80
N PRO A 36 0.76 -12.11 0.69
CA PRO A 36 1.37 -12.40 -0.60
C PRO A 36 2.10 -11.18 -1.17
N LEU A 37 3.28 -11.42 -1.76
CA LEU A 37 4.09 -10.40 -2.46
C LEU A 37 3.84 -10.37 -3.97
N PHE A 38 2.90 -11.18 -4.46
CA PHE A 38 2.53 -11.29 -5.87
C PHE A 38 1.08 -11.75 -6.02
N GLY A 39 0.53 -11.62 -7.23
CA GLY A 39 -0.85 -11.93 -7.57
C GLY A 39 -1.84 -10.82 -7.16
N THR A 40 -3.14 -11.11 -7.29
CA THR A 40 -4.23 -10.14 -7.13
C THR A 40 -4.26 -9.44 -5.77
N ASN A 41 -3.81 -10.13 -4.72
CA ASN A 41 -3.77 -9.61 -3.36
C ASN A 41 -2.37 -9.14 -2.93
N SER A 42 -1.44 -8.94 -3.86
CA SER A 42 -0.08 -8.50 -3.56
C SER A 42 -0.08 -7.24 -2.69
N VAL A 43 0.78 -7.24 -1.67
CA VAL A 43 1.03 -6.07 -0.82
C VAL A 43 2.13 -5.15 -1.37
N ILE A 44 2.79 -5.52 -2.46
CA ILE A 44 3.74 -4.64 -3.16
C ILE A 44 2.98 -3.42 -3.71
N GLY A 45 3.54 -2.24 -3.50
CA GLY A 45 2.90 -0.97 -3.87
C GLY A 45 1.85 -0.47 -2.87
N ARG A 46 1.55 -1.25 -1.82
CA ARG A 46 0.69 -0.80 -0.70
C ARG A 46 1.54 -0.21 0.43
N SER A 47 0.88 0.27 1.47
CA SER A 47 1.55 0.83 2.65
C SER A 47 1.47 -0.09 3.86
N ILE A 48 2.52 -0.09 4.68
CA ILE A 48 2.47 -0.55 6.07
C ILE A 48 2.18 0.66 6.96
N VAL A 49 1.27 0.49 7.92
CA VAL A 49 0.88 1.54 8.86
C VAL A 49 1.06 1.00 10.27
N ILE A 50 1.75 1.77 11.11
CA ILE A 50 1.77 1.58 12.56
C ILE A 50 0.80 2.58 13.14
N THR A 51 -0.13 2.10 13.95
CA THR A 51 -1.08 2.94 14.68
C THR A 51 -0.61 3.19 16.11
N ASN A 52 -1.05 4.30 16.70
CA ASN A 52 -0.88 4.54 18.13
C ASN A 52 -1.86 3.69 18.95
N THR A 53 -1.83 3.81 20.27
CA THR A 53 -2.73 3.08 21.18
C THR A 53 -4.20 3.48 21.06
N GLU A 54 -4.50 4.62 20.46
CA GLU A 54 -5.86 5.10 20.20
C GLU A 54 -6.41 4.57 18.87
N GLY A 55 -5.57 3.92 18.07
CA GLY A 55 -5.91 3.37 16.75
C GLY A 55 -5.64 4.31 15.59
N ASP A 56 -5.12 5.51 15.85
CA ASP A 56 -4.82 6.49 14.80
C ASP A 56 -3.50 6.15 14.09
N PRO A 57 -3.39 6.38 12.77
CA PRO A 57 -2.14 6.23 12.04
C PRO A 57 -1.03 7.09 12.67
N TRP A 58 0.06 6.45 13.08
CA TRP A 58 1.21 7.13 13.69
C TRP A 58 2.35 7.31 12.70
N ILE A 59 2.74 6.24 12.02
CA ILE A 59 3.76 6.26 10.97
C ILE A 59 3.41 5.26 9.88
N CYS A 60 3.73 5.60 8.63
CA CYS A 60 3.50 4.73 7.49
C CYS A 60 4.70 4.73 6.54
N ALA A 61 4.83 3.65 5.78
CA ALA A 61 5.81 3.54 4.71
C ALA A 61 5.24 2.69 3.57
N ASN A 62 5.77 2.88 2.36
CA ASN A 62 5.36 2.08 1.20
C ASN A 62 6.20 0.80 1.12
N ILE A 63 5.53 -0.32 0.81
CA ILE A 63 6.16 -1.59 0.49
C ILE A 63 6.61 -1.51 -0.97
N GLY A 64 7.89 -1.22 -1.17
CA GLY A 64 8.47 -1.08 -2.50
C GLY A 64 8.76 -2.41 -3.19
N TYR A 65 9.07 -2.32 -4.49
CA TYR A 65 9.64 -3.43 -5.23
C TYR A 65 11.04 -3.76 -4.70
N PRO A 66 11.45 -5.05 -4.70
CA PRO A 66 12.74 -5.49 -4.18
C PRO A 66 13.95 -5.09 -5.05
N GLY A 67 13.71 -4.44 -6.19
CA GLY A 67 14.74 -4.05 -7.14
C GLY A 67 14.33 -2.87 -8.02
N PRO A 68 15.17 -2.54 -9.01
CA PRO A 68 14.89 -1.47 -9.96
C PRO A 68 13.55 -1.67 -10.66
N THR A 69 12.81 -0.60 -10.86
CA THR A 69 11.50 -0.63 -11.52
C THR A 69 11.50 0.14 -12.83
N ARG A 70 10.70 -0.32 -13.79
CA ARG A 70 10.31 0.46 -14.97
C ARG A 70 9.00 1.16 -14.69
N MET A 71 8.88 2.40 -15.16
CA MET A 71 7.67 3.19 -15.03
C MET A 71 7.22 3.70 -16.39
N ALA A 72 5.90 3.65 -16.63
CA ALA A 72 5.25 4.32 -17.74
C ALA A 72 4.18 5.26 -17.17
N VAL A 73 4.05 6.44 -17.75
CA VAL A 73 3.09 7.46 -17.30
C VAL A 73 2.17 7.81 -18.47
N ALA A 74 0.87 7.75 -18.23
CA ALA A 74 -0.15 8.28 -19.12
C ALA A 74 -0.72 9.55 -18.50
N SER A 75 -0.48 10.69 -19.13
CA SER A 75 -0.97 11.99 -18.66
C SER A 75 -2.25 12.39 -19.40
N PHE A 76 -3.23 12.86 -18.63
CA PHE A 76 -4.53 13.30 -19.10
C PHE A 76 -4.62 14.81 -18.90
N VAL A 77 -5.17 15.52 -19.90
CA VAL A 77 -5.13 17.00 -19.94
C VAL A 77 -6.52 17.62 -19.92
N PHE A 78 -7.53 17.04 -20.58
CA PHE A 78 -8.90 17.59 -20.62
C PHE A 78 -9.92 16.52 -21.01
N PRO A 79 -11.18 16.54 -20.50
CA PRO A 79 -11.71 17.41 -19.42
C PRO A 79 -11.28 16.97 -18.01
N LEU A 80 -10.75 15.75 -17.90
CA LEU A 80 -10.08 15.21 -16.73
C LEU A 80 -8.58 15.45 -16.88
N ALA A 81 -7.98 16.07 -15.88
CA ALA A 81 -6.53 16.18 -15.75
C ALA A 81 -6.04 15.19 -14.70
N GLY A 82 -4.84 14.66 -14.89
CA GLY A 82 -4.30 13.65 -13.99
C GLY A 82 -3.26 12.76 -14.65
N GLU A 83 -2.76 11.80 -13.90
CA GLU A 83 -1.77 10.83 -14.38
C GLU A 83 -2.11 9.42 -13.93
N VAL A 84 -1.88 8.46 -14.83
CA VAL A 84 -1.82 7.04 -14.47
C VAL A 84 -0.37 6.60 -14.58
N VAL A 85 0.18 6.15 -13.45
CA VAL A 85 1.52 5.61 -13.33
C VAL A 85 1.45 4.09 -13.27
N PHE A 86 2.10 3.46 -14.23
CA PHE A 86 2.33 2.01 -14.27
C PHE A 86 3.74 1.74 -13.78
N ARG A 87 3.92 0.81 -12.83
CA ARG A 87 5.21 0.44 -12.28
C ARG A 87 5.38 -1.08 -12.22
N GLN A 88 6.53 -1.59 -12.65
CA GLN A 88 6.83 -3.02 -12.68
C GLN A 88 8.34 -3.26 -12.41
N ASP A 89 8.72 -4.46 -11.98
CA ASP A 89 10.13 -4.90 -11.91
C ASP A 89 10.81 -4.77 -13.28
N ALA A 90 11.95 -4.05 -13.31
CA ALA A 90 12.70 -3.83 -14.54
C ALA A 90 13.33 -5.09 -15.13
N LYS A 91 13.51 -6.14 -14.32
CA LYS A 91 14.14 -7.41 -14.70
C LYS A 91 13.14 -8.52 -15.03
N ASN A 92 11.86 -8.33 -14.71
CA ASN A 92 10.82 -9.33 -14.96
C ASN A 92 9.61 -8.73 -15.69
N PRO A 93 9.57 -8.79 -17.04
CA PRO A 93 8.46 -8.24 -17.83
C PRO A 93 7.13 -8.99 -17.64
N TYR A 94 7.15 -10.19 -17.06
CA TYR A 94 5.95 -10.98 -16.74
C TYR A 94 5.53 -10.81 -15.27
N GLY A 95 6.24 -9.97 -14.50
CA GLY A 95 5.92 -9.70 -13.10
C GLY A 95 4.69 -8.82 -12.94
N ASP A 96 4.22 -8.67 -11.70
CA ASP A 96 3.06 -7.84 -11.44
C ASP A 96 3.34 -6.35 -11.69
N THR A 97 2.36 -5.68 -12.30
CA THR A 97 2.39 -4.23 -12.53
C THR A 97 1.46 -3.53 -11.55
N THR A 98 2.00 -2.64 -10.72
CA THR A 98 1.21 -1.72 -9.91
C THR A 98 0.73 -0.56 -10.78
N ILE A 99 -0.56 -0.22 -10.68
CA ILE A 99 -1.17 0.91 -11.38
C ILE A 99 -1.67 1.89 -10.31
N PHE A 100 -1.18 3.13 -10.36
CA PHE A 100 -1.64 4.22 -9.50
C PHE A 100 -2.21 5.32 -10.39
N GLY A 101 -3.38 5.84 -10.04
CA GLY A 101 -4.05 6.88 -10.83
C GLY A 101 -4.64 7.95 -9.93
N GLU A 102 -4.42 9.20 -10.30
CA GLU A 102 -5.03 10.37 -9.66
C GLU A 102 -5.65 11.26 -10.74
N PHE A 103 -6.89 11.68 -10.55
CA PHE A 103 -7.67 12.43 -11.53
C PHE A 103 -8.48 13.54 -10.88
N TYR A 104 -8.62 14.66 -11.58
CA TYR A 104 -9.48 15.77 -11.20
C TYR A 104 -10.12 16.43 -12.43
N TYR A 105 -11.35 16.90 -12.29
CA TYR A 105 -12.05 17.64 -13.35
C TYR A 105 -11.51 19.07 -13.44
N ILE A 106 -11.22 19.54 -14.66
CA ILE A 106 -10.72 20.91 -14.90
C ILE A 106 -11.62 21.74 -15.80
N ASP A 107 -12.72 21.17 -16.28
CA ASP A 107 -13.69 21.83 -17.14
C ASP A 107 -14.75 22.64 -16.37
N GLY A 108 -14.66 22.66 -15.03
CA GLY A 108 -15.61 23.34 -14.15
C GLY A 108 -17.02 22.72 -14.17
N SER A 109 -17.20 21.54 -14.78
CA SER A 109 -18.51 20.89 -14.91
C SER A 109 -18.98 20.20 -13.64
N VAL A 110 -18.05 19.88 -12.72
CA VAL A 110 -18.33 19.18 -11.46
C VAL A 110 -17.96 20.09 -10.28
N ASN A 111 -18.99 20.68 -9.64
CA ASN A 111 -18.89 21.42 -8.38
C ASN A 111 -19.28 20.54 -7.18
N ASP A 112 -18.96 19.24 -7.21
CA ASP A 112 -19.50 18.31 -6.23
C ASP A 112 -18.44 17.38 -5.63
N THR A 113 -18.07 17.68 -4.39
CA THR A 113 -17.24 16.83 -3.52
C THR A 113 -18.10 16.03 -2.54
N MET A 114 -19.35 15.69 -2.87
CA MET A 114 -20.20 14.95 -1.92
C MET A 114 -19.87 13.46 -1.77
N GLU A 115 -19.08 12.84 -2.65
CA GLU A 115 -18.87 11.37 -2.62
C GLU A 115 -17.42 10.93 -2.98
N HIS A 116 -16.40 11.74 -2.68
CA HIS A 116 -15.00 11.28 -2.72
C HIS A 116 -14.58 10.81 -1.33
N ARG A 117 -14.81 9.52 -1.03
CA ARG A 117 -14.32 8.86 0.18
C ARG A 117 -13.57 7.57 -0.16
#